data_AF-G0J0D3-F1
#
_entry.id   AF-G0J0D3-F1
#
_cell.length_a   1.000
_cell.length_b   1.000
_cell.length_c   1.000
_cell.angle_alpha   90.00
_cell.angle_beta   90.00
_cell.angle_gamma   90.00
#
_symmetry.space_group_name_H-M   'P 1'
#
loop_
_entity.id
_entity.type
_entity.pdbx_description
1 polymer ?
#
loop_
_entity_poly.entity_id
_entity_poly.type
_entity_poly.pdbx_seq_one_letter_code
_entity_poly.pdbx_strand_id
1 'polypeptide(L)'
;MLLNKRISILDFIKTIKVDIVLISSYAVVVGIFDQYGFLDKISVPIGVTAVFGTAVALLLGFRTNQSYERWWEARIIWGAIVNDSRTLVRQCVSFFERSNDSYEALVGEMANRQIIWCYALGESLRKLPFSHRVIKYTESNKTEAFNIPNALLSEHSETLLKAKEKGMVNDFQQVQIDSTIARLCDSMGKCERIKNTVFPIIFIAIEKTSILMQDPFENQPLDTPMTDLAETIEINIRQMIGETDVPEKKKPTDYYVL
;
A
#
# COMPACT_ATOMS: atom_id res chain seq x y z
N MET A 1 8.61 -5.58 9.31
CA MET A 1 9.09 -6.36 8.15
C MET A 1 10.61 -6.30 8.19
N LEU A 2 11.23 -7.32 8.77
CA LEU A 2 12.69 -7.46 8.84
C LEU A 2 13.06 -8.60 7.90
N LEU A 3 13.94 -8.32 6.95
CA LEU A 3 14.49 -9.26 5.98
C LEU A 3 15.15 -10.43 6.72
N ASN A 4 14.62 -11.64 6.60
CA ASN A 4 15.06 -12.80 7.40
C ASN A 4 16.24 -13.58 6.78
N LYS A 5 16.94 -13.00 5.79
CA LYS A 5 17.95 -13.67 4.96
C LYS A 5 18.84 -12.61 4.30
N ARG A 6 20.13 -12.91 4.14
CA ARG A 6 21.09 -12.01 3.49
C ARG A 6 20.94 -12.15 1.98
N ILE A 7 20.83 -11.03 1.26
CA ILE A 7 20.84 -11.03 -0.21
C ILE A 7 22.18 -11.62 -0.68
N SER A 8 22.14 -12.73 -1.43
CA SER A 8 23.35 -13.33 -2.00
C SER A 8 23.75 -12.56 -3.26
N ILE A 9 25.05 -12.24 -3.39
CA ILE A 9 25.63 -11.60 -4.58
C ILE A 9 25.29 -12.39 -5.86
N LEU A 10 25.21 -13.72 -5.75
CA LEU A 10 24.87 -14.61 -6.86
C LEU A 10 23.44 -14.41 -7.37
N ASP A 11 22.50 -14.09 -6.49
CA ASP A 11 21.11 -13.85 -6.88
C ASP A 11 20.96 -12.49 -7.57
N PHE A 12 21.72 -11.49 -7.14
CA PHE A 12 21.83 -10.21 -7.83
C PHE A 12 22.36 -10.37 -9.27
N ILE A 13 23.45 -11.13 -9.44
CA ILE A 13 24.04 -11.38 -10.78
C ILE A 13 23.03 -12.10 -11.70
N LYS A 14 22.24 -13.05 -11.18
CA LYS A 14 21.19 -13.72 -11.98
C LYS A 14 20.13 -12.74 -12.48
N THR A 15 19.80 -11.70 -11.71
CA THR A 15 18.78 -10.70 -12.09
C THR A 15 19.24 -9.81 -13.25
N ILE A 16 20.54 -9.47 -13.31
CA ILE A 16 21.14 -8.61 -14.33
C ILE A 16 21.85 -9.38 -15.46
N LYS A 17 21.73 -10.71 -15.50
CA LYS A 17 22.46 -11.57 -16.46
C LYS A 17 22.22 -11.19 -17.92
N VAL A 18 21.00 -10.76 -18.26
CA VAL A 18 20.64 -10.36 -19.63
C VAL A 18 21.34 -9.06 -20.00
N ASP A 19 21.37 -8.08 -19.08
CA ASP A 19 22.02 -6.79 -19.28
C ASP A 19 23.54 -6.97 -19.45
N ILE A 20 24.16 -7.82 -18.62
CA ILE A 20 25.58 -8.18 -18.72
C ILE A 20 25.89 -8.80 -20.09
N VAL A 21 25.08 -9.76 -20.53
CA VAL A 21 25.31 -10.45 -21.81
C VAL A 21 25.16 -9.48 -22.98
N LEU A 22 24.15 -8.61 -22.97
CA LEU A 22 23.93 -7.61 -24.02
C LEU A 22 25.07 -6.57 -24.08
N ILE A 23 25.50 -6.05 -22.93
CA ILE A 23 26.62 -5.08 -22.88
C ILE A 23 27.92 -5.75 -23.32
N SER A 24 28.17 -6.98 -22.87
CA SER A 24 29.38 -7.73 -23.22
C SER A 24 29.41 -8.07 -24.71
N SER A 25 28.29 -8.52 -25.28
CA SER A 25 28.21 -8.83 -26.71
C SER A 25 28.39 -7.58 -27.56
N TYR A 26 27.77 -6.46 -27.18
CA TYR A 26 27.97 -5.16 -27.82
C TYR A 26 29.45 -4.73 -27.80
N ALA A 27 30.09 -4.78 -26.63
CA ALA A 27 31.50 -4.42 -26.48
C ALA A 27 32.43 -5.30 -27.34
N VAL A 28 32.17 -6.61 -27.39
CA VAL A 28 32.94 -7.55 -28.21
C VAL A 28 32.76 -7.25 -29.70
N VAL A 29 31.52 -7.03 -30.16
CA VAL A 29 31.25 -6.70 -31.57
C VAL A 29 31.94 -5.40 -31.96
N VAL A 30 31.79 -4.33 -31.17
CA VAL A 30 32.45 -3.05 -31.46
C VAL A 30 33.97 -3.18 -31.46
N GLY A 31 34.54 -3.90 -30.48
CA GLY A 31 35.98 -4.14 -30.41
C GLY A 31 36.53 -4.93 -31.61
N ILE A 32 35.79 -5.92 -32.10
CA ILE A 32 36.15 -6.65 -33.33
C ILE A 32 36.15 -5.71 -34.54
N PHE A 33 35.09 -4.91 -34.71
CA PHE A 33 34.98 -3.97 -35.83
C PHE A 33 36.09 -2.91 -35.84
N ASP A 34 36.49 -2.45 -34.66
CA ASP A 34 37.63 -1.55 -34.47
C ASP A 34 38.94 -2.23 -34.90
N GLN A 35 39.19 -3.46 -34.45
CA GLN A 35 40.41 -4.20 -34.77
C GLN A 35 40.56 -4.51 -36.27
N TYR A 36 39.45 -4.74 -36.99
CA TYR A 36 39.46 -4.96 -38.45
C TYR A 36 39.46 -3.65 -39.27
N GLY A 37 39.58 -2.49 -38.62
CA GLY A 37 39.71 -1.19 -39.27
C GLY A 37 38.42 -0.63 -39.86
N PHE A 38 37.26 -1.24 -39.59
CA PHE A 38 35.96 -0.72 -40.05
C PHE A 38 35.59 0.60 -39.36
N LEU A 39 36.14 0.85 -38.17
CA LEU A 39 35.85 2.05 -37.36
C LEU A 39 37.00 3.08 -37.33
N ASP A 40 38.10 2.86 -38.06
CA ASP A 40 39.28 3.76 -38.06
C ASP A 40 38.97 5.22 -38.40
N LYS A 41 37.87 5.46 -39.13
CA LYS A 41 37.42 6.81 -39.53
C LYS A 41 36.40 7.43 -38.57
N ILE A 42 35.93 6.68 -37.58
CA ILE A 42 34.90 7.09 -36.63
C ILE A 42 35.56 7.29 -35.27
N SER A 43 35.82 8.55 -34.91
CA SER A 43 36.23 8.93 -33.57
C SER A 43 35.02 9.45 -32.81
N VAL A 44 34.60 8.75 -31.75
CA VAL A 44 33.56 9.23 -30.83
C VAL A 44 34.24 10.11 -29.77
N PRO A 45 33.94 11.42 -29.71
CA PRO A 45 34.54 12.28 -28.70
C PRO A 45 34.10 11.86 -27.29
N ILE A 46 35.04 11.76 -26.35
CA ILE A 46 34.76 11.41 -24.95
C ILE A 46 33.72 12.35 -24.34
N GLY A 47 33.68 13.62 -24.77
CA GLY A 47 32.70 14.62 -24.34
C GLY A 47 31.25 14.22 -24.66
N VAL A 48 31.00 13.52 -25.78
CA VAL A 48 29.65 13.04 -26.12
C VAL A 48 29.19 12.01 -25.09
N THR A 49 30.03 11.01 -24.81
CA THR A 49 29.74 9.98 -23.80
C THR A 49 29.58 10.57 -22.41
N ALA A 50 30.41 11.55 -22.03
CA ALA A 50 30.32 12.22 -20.73
C ALA A 50 28.99 12.97 -20.56
N VAL A 51 28.58 13.77 -21.55
CA VAL A 51 27.31 14.53 -21.51
C VAL A 51 26.12 13.58 -21.39
N PHE A 52 26.05 12.54 -22.22
CA PHE A 52 24.96 11.57 -22.14
C PHE A 52 24.99 10.76 -20.84
N GLY A 53 26.17 10.35 -20.36
CA GLY A 53 26.32 9.63 -19.10
C GLY A 53 25.86 10.45 -17.90
N THR A 54 26.24 11.72 -17.81
CA THR A 54 25.78 12.63 -16.76
C THR A 54 24.28 12.87 -16.84
N ALA A 55 23.73 13.09 -18.04
CA ALA A 55 22.30 13.28 -18.22
C ALA A 55 21.50 12.05 -17.76
N VAL A 56 21.91 10.84 -18.15
CA VAL A 56 21.26 9.58 -17.75
C VAL A 56 21.36 9.36 -16.24
N ALA A 57 22.53 9.60 -15.63
CA ALA A 57 22.72 9.43 -14.19
C ALA A 57 21.84 10.39 -13.37
N LEU A 58 21.74 11.66 -13.80
CA LEU A 58 20.89 12.66 -13.16
C LEU A 58 19.41 12.29 -13.28
N LEU A 59 18.95 11.90 -14.47
CA LEU A 59 17.57 11.45 -14.69
C LEU A 59 17.23 10.22 -13.85
N LEU A 60 18.17 9.27 -13.73
CA LEU A 60 18.01 8.09 -12.89
C LEU A 60 17.86 8.49 -11.42
N GLY A 61 18.75 9.34 -10.90
CA GLY A 61 18.69 9.81 -9.51
C GLY A 61 17.36 10.48 -9.16
N PHE A 62 16.86 11.38 -10.03
CA PHE A 62 15.55 12.00 -9.83
C PHE A 62 14.41 10.97 -9.84
N ARG A 63 14.43 10.01 -10.76
CA ARG A 63 13.39 8.96 -10.85
C ARG A 63 13.39 8.04 -9.63
N THR A 64 14.55 7.58 -9.20
CA THR A 64 14.68 6.72 -8.01
C THR A 64 14.18 7.45 -6.78
N ASN A 65 14.55 8.73 -6.61
CA ASN A 65 14.07 9.52 -5.47
C ASN A 65 12.54 9.69 -5.47
N GLN A 66 11.95 10.03 -6.62
CA GLN A 66 10.50 10.19 -6.74
C GLN A 66 9.73 8.88 -6.51
N SER A 67 10.24 7.76 -7.01
CA SER A 67 9.63 6.45 -6.81
C SER A 67 9.73 6.03 -5.33
N TYR A 68 10.87 6.31 -4.70
CA TYR A 68 11.07 6.10 -3.27
C TYR A 68 10.12 6.95 -2.42
N GLU A 69 9.92 8.24 -2.75
CA GLU A 69 9.00 9.13 -2.03
C GLU A 69 7.57 8.60 -2.05
N ARG A 70 7.07 8.12 -3.22
CA ARG A 70 5.73 7.50 -3.32
C ARG A 70 5.61 6.23 -2.49
N TRP A 71 6.61 5.35 -2.57
CA TRP A 71 6.66 4.14 -1.77
C TRP A 71 6.63 4.46 -0.27
N TRP A 72 7.42 5.43 0.16
CA TRP A 72 7.49 5.87 1.54
C TRP A 72 6.19 6.53 2.02
N GLU A 73 5.57 7.38 1.19
CA GLU A 73 4.28 8.01 1.48
C GLU A 73 3.19 6.94 1.68
N ALA A 74 3.10 5.95 0.79
CA ALA A 74 2.15 4.85 0.91
C ALA A 74 2.31 4.08 2.23
N ARG A 75 3.56 3.84 2.66
CA ARG A 75 3.86 3.18 3.93
C ARG A 75 3.46 4.02 5.14
N ILE A 76 3.67 5.33 5.10
CA ILE A 76 3.22 6.26 6.15
C ILE A 76 1.70 6.24 6.25
N ILE A 77 0.99 6.34 5.12
CA ILE A 77 -0.48 6.38 5.09
C ILE A 77 -1.06 5.09 5.67
N TRP A 78 -0.55 3.92 5.27
CA TRP A 78 -1.01 2.65 5.84
C TRP A 78 -0.66 2.51 7.33
N GLY A 79 0.45 3.09 7.79
CA GLY A 79 0.75 3.22 9.21
C GLY A 79 -0.27 4.08 9.96
N ALA A 80 -0.72 5.18 9.36
CA ALA A 80 -1.80 6.01 9.91
C ALA A 80 -3.12 5.23 9.97
N ILE A 81 -3.48 4.51 8.91
CA ILE A 81 -4.67 3.65 8.86
C ILE A 81 -4.68 2.64 10.02
N VAL A 82 -3.56 1.97 10.30
CA VAL A 82 -3.46 1.03 11.44
C VAL A 82 -3.77 1.74 12.76
N ASN A 83 -3.21 2.93 12.97
CA ASN A 83 -3.38 3.68 14.21
C ASN A 83 -4.79 4.26 14.36
N ASP A 84 -5.37 4.79 13.29
CA ASP A 84 -6.71 5.35 13.28
C ASP A 84 -7.78 4.25 13.41
N SER A 85 -7.56 3.06 12.82
CA SER A 85 -8.44 1.90 13.00
C SER A 85 -8.52 1.48 14.47
N ARG A 86 -7.38 1.38 15.15
CA ARG A 86 -7.32 1.09 16.59
C ARG A 86 -7.96 2.22 17.41
N THR A 87 -7.71 3.46 17.02
CA THR A 87 -8.26 4.63 17.72
C THR A 87 -9.77 4.68 17.61
N LEU A 88 -10.34 4.40 16.44
CA LEU A 88 -11.78 4.35 16.20
C LEU A 88 -12.44 3.33 17.15
N VAL A 89 -11.95 2.09 17.14
CA VAL A 89 -12.52 1.02 17.99
C VAL A 89 -12.31 1.33 19.48
N ARG A 90 -11.14 1.86 19.87
CA ARG A 90 -10.90 2.30 21.24
C ARG A 90 -11.90 3.36 21.68
N GLN A 91 -12.19 4.33 20.82
CA GLN A 91 -13.17 5.38 21.10
C GLN A 91 -14.58 4.79 21.24
N CYS A 92 -14.99 3.85 20.37
CA CYS A 92 -16.28 3.16 20.52
C CYS A 92 -16.37 2.44 21.88
N VAL A 93 -15.37 1.62 22.24
CA VAL A 93 -15.33 0.88 23.51
C VAL A 93 -15.29 1.80 24.75
N SER A 94 -14.69 2.99 24.61
CA SER A 94 -14.46 3.90 25.75
C SER A 94 -15.52 4.97 25.90
N PHE A 95 -16.13 5.43 24.80
CA PHE A 95 -17.08 6.54 24.81
C PHE A 95 -18.53 6.09 24.74
N PHE A 96 -18.83 4.93 24.16
CA PHE A 96 -20.20 4.44 24.13
C PHE A 96 -20.62 4.00 25.54
N GLU A 97 -21.75 4.52 26.00
CA GLU A 97 -22.33 4.17 27.30
C GLU A 97 -22.59 2.66 27.41
N ARG A 98 -21.92 1.99 28.37
CA ARG A 98 -21.96 0.53 28.53
C ARG A 98 -23.27 0.00 29.08
N SER A 99 -24.05 0.84 29.75
CA SER A 99 -25.36 0.46 30.29
C SER A 99 -26.45 0.36 29.22
N ASN A 100 -26.17 0.77 27.98
CA ASN A 100 -27.14 0.70 26.89
C ASN A 100 -27.14 -0.71 26.28
N ASP A 101 -28.32 -1.31 26.11
CA ASP A 101 -28.49 -2.65 25.50
C ASP A 101 -27.88 -2.76 24.09
N SER A 102 -27.72 -1.64 23.39
CA SER A 102 -27.11 -1.57 22.05
C SER A 102 -25.59 -1.48 22.04
N TYR A 103 -24.93 -1.43 23.20
CA TYR A 103 -23.47 -1.24 23.30
C TYR A 103 -22.70 -2.30 22.51
N GLU A 104 -22.89 -3.58 22.84
CA GLU A 104 -22.17 -4.69 22.19
C GLU A 104 -22.44 -4.74 20.68
N ALA A 105 -23.69 -4.51 20.28
CA ALA A 105 -24.09 -4.53 18.89
C ALA A 105 -23.41 -3.42 18.07
N LEU A 106 -23.42 -2.16 18.56
CA LEU A 106 -22.85 -1.03 17.83
C LEU A 106 -21.32 -1.04 17.85
N VAL A 107 -20.69 -1.46 18.95
CA VAL A 107 -19.23 -1.63 19.01
C VAL A 107 -18.79 -2.75 18.06
N GLY A 108 -19.48 -3.90 18.08
CA GLY A 108 -19.20 -5.02 17.18
C GLY A 108 -19.41 -4.65 15.71
N GLU A 109 -20.47 -3.89 15.38
CA GLU A 109 -20.74 -3.39 14.04
C GLU A 109 -19.60 -2.47 13.56
N MET A 110 -19.20 -1.48 14.37
CA MET A 110 -18.08 -0.58 14.06
C MET A 110 -16.76 -1.35 13.90
N ALA A 111 -16.47 -2.29 14.80
CA ALA A 111 -15.25 -3.09 14.76
C ALA A 111 -15.19 -3.95 13.50
N ASN A 112 -16.24 -4.73 13.22
CA ASN A 112 -16.30 -5.60 12.05
C ASN A 112 -16.28 -4.79 10.74
N ARG A 113 -17.00 -3.67 10.67
CA ARG A 113 -16.97 -2.79 9.49
C ARG A 113 -15.57 -2.24 9.23
N GLN A 114 -14.85 -1.80 10.28
CA GLN A 114 -13.50 -1.27 10.12
C GLN A 114 -12.52 -2.35 9.61
N ILE A 115 -12.70 -3.59 10.03
CA ILE A 115 -11.93 -4.73 9.52
C ILE A 115 -12.21 -4.92 8.02
N ILE A 116 -13.49 -5.01 7.64
CA ILE A 116 -13.90 -5.16 6.24
C ILE A 116 -13.43 -4.00 5.38
N TRP A 117 -13.46 -2.77 5.90
CA TRP A 117 -12.96 -1.58 5.21
C TRP A 117 -11.48 -1.69 4.87
N CYS A 118 -10.64 -2.23 5.77
CA CYS A 118 -9.21 -2.43 5.50
C CYS A 118 -8.98 -3.40 4.34
N TYR A 119 -9.75 -4.50 4.27
CA TYR A 119 -9.69 -5.44 3.16
C TYR A 119 -10.20 -4.82 1.86
N ALA A 120 -11.38 -4.18 1.91
CA ALA A 120 -11.98 -3.53 0.75
C ALA A 120 -11.05 -2.45 0.17
N LEU A 121 -10.39 -1.65 1.00
CA LEU A 121 -9.42 -0.65 0.56
C LEU A 121 -8.22 -1.31 -0.14
N GLY A 122 -7.61 -2.31 0.49
CA GLY A 122 -6.46 -3.01 -0.09
C GLY A 122 -6.77 -3.75 -1.39
N GLU A 123 -7.98 -4.29 -1.53
CA GLU A 123 -8.49 -4.95 -2.74
C GLU A 123 -8.82 -3.93 -3.84
N SER A 124 -9.44 -2.80 -3.47
CA SER A 124 -9.76 -1.70 -4.39
C SER A 124 -8.50 -1.03 -4.97
N LEU A 125 -7.50 -0.75 -4.14
CA LEU A 125 -6.21 -0.20 -4.58
C LEU A 125 -5.47 -1.15 -5.53
N ARG A 126 -5.69 -2.46 -5.39
CA ARG A 126 -5.16 -3.50 -6.30
C ARG A 126 -6.02 -3.73 -7.54
N LYS A 127 -7.20 -3.11 -7.64
CA LYS A 127 -8.20 -3.38 -8.70
C LYS A 127 -8.58 -4.86 -8.79
N LEU A 128 -8.58 -5.55 -7.65
CA LEU A 128 -8.99 -6.95 -7.56
C LEU A 128 -10.50 -7.05 -7.31
N PRO A 129 -11.14 -8.17 -7.71
CA PRO A 129 -12.48 -8.47 -7.22
C PRO A 129 -12.45 -8.59 -5.69
N PHE A 130 -13.50 -8.08 -5.04
CA PHE A 130 -13.60 -8.14 -3.59
C PHE A 130 -13.64 -9.58 -3.08
N SER A 131 -13.00 -9.84 -1.95
CA SER A 131 -13.00 -11.17 -1.35
C SER A 131 -14.38 -11.56 -0.80
N HIS A 132 -14.60 -12.86 -0.59
CA HIS A 132 -15.88 -13.37 -0.08
C HIS A 132 -16.33 -12.71 1.23
N ARG A 133 -15.38 -12.34 2.11
CA ARG A 133 -15.69 -11.63 3.36
C ARG A 133 -16.30 -10.24 3.12
N VAL A 134 -15.74 -9.50 2.16
CA VAL A 134 -16.20 -8.15 1.82
C VAL A 134 -17.56 -8.24 1.15
N ILE A 135 -17.70 -9.12 0.15
CA ILE A 135 -18.96 -9.36 -0.56
C ILE A 135 -20.07 -9.77 0.43
N LYS A 136 -19.80 -10.75 1.30
CA LYS A 136 -20.77 -11.22 2.30
C LYS A 136 -21.22 -10.08 3.22
N TYR A 137 -20.28 -9.22 3.65
CA TYR A 137 -20.59 -8.08 4.50
C TYR A 137 -21.46 -7.05 3.76
N THR A 138 -21.08 -6.67 2.54
CA THR A 138 -21.80 -5.67 1.74
C THR A 138 -23.19 -6.15 1.35
N GLU A 139 -23.35 -7.42 0.97
CA GLU A 139 -24.67 -8.01 0.66
C GLU A 139 -25.57 -8.05 1.90
N SER A 140 -25.03 -8.44 3.05
CA SER A 140 -25.80 -8.50 4.30
C SER A 140 -26.28 -7.13 4.76
N ASN A 141 -25.48 -6.08 4.53
CA ASN A 141 -25.79 -4.70 4.90
C ASN A 141 -26.44 -3.89 3.76
N LYS A 142 -26.65 -4.51 2.58
CA LYS A 142 -27.18 -3.88 1.35
C LYS A 142 -26.38 -2.65 0.90
N THR A 143 -25.06 -2.71 1.09
CA THR A 143 -24.12 -1.67 0.69
C THR A 143 -23.85 -1.77 -0.81
N GLU A 144 -24.60 -1.04 -1.63
CA GLU A 144 -24.34 -0.93 -3.07
C GLU A 144 -23.77 0.45 -3.41
N ALA A 145 -22.50 0.49 -3.82
CA ALA A 145 -21.85 1.73 -4.20
C ALA A 145 -20.75 1.50 -5.23
N PHE A 146 -20.43 2.55 -6.01
CA PHE A 146 -19.28 2.54 -6.92
C PHE A 146 -17.95 2.45 -6.16
N ASN A 147 -17.82 3.18 -5.05
CA ASN A 147 -16.66 3.13 -4.15
C ASN A 147 -17.08 2.50 -2.81
N ILE A 148 -16.91 1.18 -2.71
CA ILE A 148 -17.25 0.40 -1.52
C ILE A 148 -16.50 0.89 -0.26
N PRO A 149 -15.16 1.10 -0.27
CA PRO A 149 -14.46 1.69 0.87
C PRO A 149 -15.07 3.00 1.39
N ASN A 150 -15.45 3.91 0.50
CA ASN A 150 -16.07 5.16 0.90
C ASN A 150 -17.49 4.98 1.48
N ALA A 151 -18.26 4.04 0.93
CA ALA A 151 -19.59 3.72 1.45
C ALA A 151 -19.52 3.17 2.89
N LEU A 152 -18.56 2.29 3.18
CA LEU A 152 -18.33 1.77 4.53
C LEU A 152 -17.96 2.88 5.54
N LEU A 153 -17.17 3.90 5.14
CA LEU A 153 -16.91 5.08 5.99
C LEU A 153 -18.17 5.92 6.25
N SER A 154 -19.05 6.01 5.25
CA SER A 154 -20.33 6.70 5.41
C SER A 154 -21.22 5.97 6.42
N GLU A 155 -21.27 4.64 6.36
CA GLU A 155 -22.02 3.83 7.33
C GLU A 155 -21.45 3.95 8.75
N HIS A 156 -20.12 4.12 8.94
CA HIS A 156 -19.56 4.44 10.25
C HIS A 156 -20.15 5.73 10.84
N SER A 157 -20.36 6.73 10.01
CA SER A 157 -20.95 8.01 10.41
C SER A 157 -22.43 7.83 10.79
N GLU A 158 -23.16 6.97 10.08
CA GLU A 158 -24.54 6.61 10.43
C GLU A 158 -24.63 5.84 11.75
N THR A 159 -23.72 4.90 12.01
CA THR A 159 -23.66 4.18 13.30
C THR A 159 -23.35 5.15 14.45
N LEU A 160 -22.47 6.13 14.21
CA LEU A 160 -22.19 7.19 15.18
C LEU A 160 -23.42 8.07 15.46
N LEU A 161 -24.21 8.41 14.43
CA LEU A 161 -25.48 9.12 14.58
C LEU A 161 -26.47 8.31 15.44
N LYS A 162 -26.63 7.01 15.17
CA LYS A 162 -27.49 6.13 15.98
C LYS A 162 -27.04 6.08 17.44
N ALA A 163 -25.73 6.03 17.70
CA ALA A 163 -25.20 6.07 19.06
C ALA A 163 -25.52 7.40 19.75
N LYS A 164 -25.45 8.52 19.02
CA LYS A 164 -25.81 9.84 19.51
C LYS A 164 -27.31 9.95 19.84
N GLU A 165 -28.19 9.51 18.95
CA GLU A 165 -29.64 9.51 19.15
C GLU A 165 -30.07 8.67 20.35
N LYS A 166 -29.35 7.57 20.62
CA LYS A 166 -29.54 6.71 21.80
C LYS A 166 -28.92 7.28 23.08
N GLY A 167 -28.35 8.49 23.03
CA GLY A 167 -27.70 9.13 24.18
C GLY A 167 -26.43 8.44 24.65
N MET A 168 -25.82 7.57 23.83
CA MET A 168 -24.63 6.80 24.20
C MET A 168 -23.35 7.63 24.12
N VAL A 169 -23.38 8.77 23.43
CA VAL A 169 -22.28 9.73 23.32
C VAL A 169 -22.77 11.17 23.43
N ASN A 170 -21.94 12.05 23.98
CA ASN A 170 -22.19 13.49 23.97
C ASN A 170 -21.65 14.17 22.69
N ASP A 171 -21.92 15.47 22.51
CA ASP A 171 -21.53 16.20 21.30
C ASP A 171 -20.01 16.23 21.09
N PHE A 172 -19.24 16.37 22.17
CA PHE A 172 -17.77 16.40 22.10
C PHE A 172 -17.19 15.03 21.72
N GLN A 173 -17.73 13.96 22.27
CA GLN A 173 -17.35 12.58 21.93
C GLN A 173 -17.70 12.26 20.48
N GLN A 174 -18.87 12.71 20.00
CA GLN A 174 -19.28 12.55 18.61
C GLN A 174 -18.29 13.23 17.67
N VAL A 175 -17.97 14.50 17.89
CA VAL A 175 -16.97 15.25 17.10
C VAL A 175 -15.62 14.55 17.12
N GLN A 176 -15.21 14.02 18.27
CA GLN A 176 -13.92 13.35 18.40
C GLN A 176 -13.85 12.02 17.64
N ILE A 177 -14.95 11.24 17.59
CA ILE A 177 -15.03 10.01 16.78
C ILE A 177 -15.09 10.36 15.29
N ASP A 178 -15.93 11.33 14.92
CA ASP A 178 -16.07 11.79 13.53
C ASP A 178 -14.72 12.28 12.97
N SER A 179 -13.92 12.99 13.77
CA SER A 179 -12.56 13.37 13.39
C SER A 179 -11.66 12.18 13.02
N THR A 180 -11.86 11.02 13.65
CA THR A 180 -11.12 9.80 13.33
C THR A 180 -11.61 9.19 12.02
N ILE A 181 -12.92 9.18 11.78
CA ILE A 181 -13.51 8.75 10.50
C ILE A 181 -13.01 9.64 9.36
N ALA A 182 -12.95 10.95 9.57
CA ALA A 182 -12.41 11.90 8.61
C ALA A 182 -10.92 11.64 8.27
N ARG A 183 -10.09 11.28 9.26
CA ARG A 183 -8.68 10.90 9.02
C ARG A 183 -8.54 9.61 8.22
N LEU A 184 -9.43 8.63 8.43
CA LEU A 184 -9.48 7.41 7.62
C LEU A 184 -9.87 7.72 6.16
N CYS A 185 -10.84 8.62 5.96
CA CYS A 185 -11.23 9.11 4.64
C CYS A 185 -10.09 9.84 3.92
N ASP A 186 -9.40 10.75 4.61
CA ASP A 186 -8.21 11.44 4.09
C ASP A 186 -7.09 10.45 3.70
N SER A 187 -6.86 9.43 4.53
CA SER A 187 -5.90 8.37 4.24
C SER A 187 -6.27 7.57 2.99
N MET A 188 -7.56 7.22 2.83
CA MET A 188 -8.07 6.56 1.62
C MET A 188 -7.85 7.43 0.39
N GLY A 189 -8.23 8.71 0.43
CA GLY A 189 -8.04 9.63 -0.70
C GLY A 189 -6.57 9.80 -1.10
N LYS A 190 -5.65 9.82 -0.12
CA LYS A 190 -4.20 9.82 -0.40
C LYS A 190 -3.74 8.54 -1.09
N CYS A 191 -4.20 7.37 -0.65
CA CYS A 191 -3.91 6.10 -1.31
C CYS A 191 -4.45 6.07 -2.76
N GLU A 192 -5.69 6.51 -2.98
CA GLU A 192 -6.29 6.59 -4.31
C GLU A 192 -5.53 7.55 -5.23
N ARG A 193 -5.06 8.69 -4.70
CA ARG A 193 -4.20 9.62 -5.45
C ARG A 193 -2.89 8.97 -5.84
N ILE A 194 -2.21 8.28 -4.91
CA ILE A 194 -0.99 7.54 -5.22
C ILE A 194 -1.26 6.49 -6.29
N LYS A 195 -2.38 5.77 -6.24
CA LYS A 195 -2.69 4.73 -7.23
C LYS A 195 -3.00 5.28 -8.62
N ASN A 196 -3.79 6.35 -8.70
CA ASN A 196 -4.34 6.83 -9.97
C ASN A 196 -3.47 7.88 -10.68
N THR A 197 -2.48 8.45 -10.00
CA THR A 197 -1.56 9.41 -10.61
C THR A 197 -0.49 8.67 -11.43
N VAL A 198 -0.62 8.74 -12.76
CA VAL A 198 0.29 8.08 -13.72
C VAL A 198 1.59 8.89 -13.87
N PHE A 199 2.73 8.21 -13.87
CA PHE A 199 4.03 8.84 -14.14
C PHE A 199 4.21 9.09 -15.65
N PRO A 200 4.77 10.24 -16.07
CA PRO A 200 4.99 10.51 -17.49
C PRO A 200 5.85 9.42 -18.18
N ILE A 201 5.37 8.94 -19.33
CA ILE A 201 5.91 7.78 -20.07
C ILE A 201 7.38 7.97 -20.48
N ILE A 202 7.83 9.22 -20.67
CA ILE A 202 9.22 9.53 -21.06
C ILE A 202 10.25 8.99 -20.06
N PHE A 203 9.83 8.70 -18.82
CA PHE A 203 10.67 8.15 -17.77
C PHE A 203 10.63 6.63 -17.64
N ILE A 204 9.80 5.87 -18.38
CA ILE A 204 9.53 4.43 -18.13
C ILE A 204 10.70 3.50 -18.53
N ALA A 205 11.64 3.95 -19.37
CA ALA A 205 12.58 3.06 -20.04
C ALA A 205 13.89 2.72 -19.31
N ILE A 206 14.08 3.10 -18.03
CA ILE A 206 15.40 2.94 -17.38
C ILE A 206 15.26 2.41 -15.96
N GLU A 207 15.67 1.17 -15.73
CA GLU A 207 15.85 0.50 -14.43
C GLU A 207 14.62 -0.21 -13.81
N LYS A 208 14.79 -1.51 -13.52
CA LYS A 208 13.80 -2.38 -12.87
C LYS A 208 13.45 -1.96 -11.44
N THR A 209 14.40 -1.43 -10.67
CA THR A 209 14.18 -1.04 -9.26
C THR A 209 13.20 0.12 -9.15
N SER A 210 13.38 1.15 -9.97
CA SER A 210 12.47 2.29 -10.03
C SER A 210 11.06 1.88 -10.48
N ILE A 211 10.92 0.88 -11.35
CA ILE A 211 9.60 0.33 -11.74
C ILE A 211 8.88 -0.32 -10.54
N LEU A 212 9.61 -1.09 -9.72
CA LEU A 212 9.03 -1.77 -8.56
C LEU A 212 8.53 -0.81 -7.48
N MET A 213 9.14 0.37 -7.32
CA MET A 213 8.73 1.36 -6.32
C MET A 213 7.62 2.31 -6.79
N GLN A 214 7.29 2.30 -8.08
CA GLN A 214 6.35 3.27 -8.67
C GLN A 214 4.91 3.05 -8.27
N ASP A 215 4.50 1.79 -8.07
CA ASP A 215 3.16 1.42 -7.63
C ASP A 215 3.27 0.55 -6.38
N PRO A 216 3.20 1.14 -5.17
CA PRO A 216 3.49 0.44 -3.92
C PRO A 216 2.35 -0.48 -3.44
N PHE A 217 1.38 -0.77 -4.31
CA PHE A 217 0.17 -1.51 -3.99
C PHE A 217 -0.03 -2.77 -4.84
N GLU A 218 0.89 -3.11 -5.75
CA GLU A 218 0.77 -4.21 -6.73
C GLU A 218 1.13 -5.60 -6.20
N ASN A 219 1.28 -5.74 -4.87
CA ASN A 219 1.64 -7.00 -4.22
C ASN A 219 3.01 -7.55 -4.65
N GLN A 220 3.98 -6.66 -4.87
CA GLN A 220 5.37 -7.01 -5.08
C GLN A 220 6.10 -7.17 -3.73
N PRO A 221 7.23 -7.88 -3.70
CA PRO A 221 8.05 -8.05 -2.49
C PRO A 221 8.42 -6.78 -1.70
N LEU A 222 8.50 -5.65 -2.39
CA LEU A 222 8.87 -4.35 -1.81
C LEU A 222 7.65 -3.49 -1.49
N ASP A 223 6.44 -3.91 -1.87
CA ASP A 223 5.23 -3.12 -1.74
C ASP A 223 4.75 -3.04 -0.30
N THR A 224 3.72 -2.23 -0.09
CA THR A 224 3.02 -2.22 1.18
C THR A 224 2.23 -3.51 1.32
N PRO A 225 2.48 -4.34 2.35
CA PRO A 225 1.78 -5.61 2.57
C PRO A 225 0.39 -5.33 3.15
N MET A 226 -0.51 -4.85 2.30
CA MET A 226 -1.84 -4.37 2.72
C MET A 226 -2.66 -5.49 3.36
N THR A 227 -2.52 -6.72 2.85
CA THR A 227 -3.20 -7.91 3.40
C THR A 227 -2.77 -8.16 4.84
N ASP A 228 -1.47 -8.18 5.10
CA ASP A 228 -0.93 -8.43 6.44
C ASP A 228 -1.20 -7.31 7.43
N LEU A 229 -1.24 -6.07 6.92
CA LEU A 229 -1.64 -4.93 7.72
C LEU A 229 -3.13 -5.03 8.07
N ALA A 230 -4.00 -5.40 7.13
CA ALA A 230 -5.40 -5.65 7.40
C ALA A 230 -5.60 -6.81 8.40
N GLU A 231 -4.85 -7.92 8.27
CA GLU A 231 -4.87 -9.02 9.25
C GLU A 231 -4.38 -8.55 10.63
N THR A 232 -3.33 -7.73 10.67
CA THR A 232 -2.83 -7.18 11.94
C THR A 232 -3.86 -6.26 12.59
N ILE A 233 -4.56 -5.45 11.79
CA ILE A 233 -5.67 -4.60 12.27
C ILE A 233 -6.82 -5.47 12.78
N GLU A 234 -7.20 -6.52 12.03
CA GLU A 234 -8.22 -7.49 12.44
C GLU A 234 -7.93 -8.09 13.81
N ILE A 235 -6.74 -8.66 13.99
CA ILE A 235 -6.31 -9.25 15.27
C ILE A 235 -6.42 -8.24 16.40
N ASN A 236 -5.94 -7.02 16.18
CA ASN A 236 -5.94 -5.99 17.22
C ASN A 236 -7.36 -5.54 17.57
N ILE A 237 -8.21 -5.31 16.57
CA ILE A 237 -9.59 -4.90 16.78
C ILE A 237 -10.37 -5.98 17.55
N ARG A 238 -10.26 -7.25 17.14
CA ARG A 238 -10.93 -8.38 17.82
C ARG A 238 -10.51 -8.50 19.28
N GLN A 239 -9.20 -8.35 19.56
CA GLN A 239 -8.69 -8.32 20.93
C GLN A 239 -9.23 -7.14 21.75
N MET A 240 -9.37 -5.96 21.14
CA MET A 240 -9.85 -4.75 21.81
C MET A 240 -11.33 -4.83 22.21
N ILE A 241 -12.14 -5.58 21.46
CA ILE A 241 -13.55 -5.84 21.80
C ILE A 241 -13.74 -7.10 22.67
N GLY A 242 -12.65 -7.76 23.06
CA GLY A 242 -12.69 -8.91 23.97
C GLY A 242 -13.10 -10.24 23.33
N GLU A 243 -13.04 -10.36 22.00
CA GLU A 243 -13.29 -11.64 21.33
C GLU A 243 -12.18 -12.65 21.66
N THR A 244 -12.58 -13.90 21.93
CA THR A 244 -11.66 -15.01 22.23
C THR A 244 -11.21 -15.76 20.98
N ASP A 245 -11.98 -15.71 19.90
CA ASP A 245 -11.68 -16.35 18.61
C ASP A 245 -10.89 -15.40 17.71
N VAL A 246 -9.67 -15.07 18.14
CA VAL A 246 -8.78 -14.18 17.39
C VAL A 246 -7.96 -15.02 16.41
N PRO A 247 -7.98 -14.72 15.09
CA PRO A 247 -7.21 -15.48 14.12
C PRO A 247 -5.72 -15.42 14.44
N GLU A 248 -5.05 -16.57 14.46
CA GLU A 248 -3.59 -16.61 14.63
C GLU A 248 -2.91 -15.98 13.42
N LYS A 249 -1.95 -15.09 13.68
CA LYS A 249 -1.15 -14.48 12.61
C LYS A 249 -0.36 -15.57 11.91
N LYS A 250 -0.68 -15.83 10.64
CA LYS A 250 0.05 -16.80 9.82
C LYS A 250 1.52 -16.38 9.75
N LYS A 251 2.43 -17.30 10.08
CA LYS A 251 3.86 -17.06 9.88
C LYS A 251 4.10 -17.01 8.36
N PRO A 252 4.85 -16.02 7.85
CA PRO A 252 5.17 -15.97 6.44
C PRO A 252 5.87 -17.25 6.01
N THR A 253 5.29 -17.96 5.05
CA THR A 253 5.89 -19.14 4.40
C THR A 253 7.05 -18.74 3.49
N ASP A 254 7.02 -17.50 2.98
CA ASP A 254 8.03 -16.93 2.10
C ASP A 254 8.82 -15.80 2.74
N TYR A 255 9.86 -15.37 2.03
CA TYR A 255 10.76 -14.31 2.46
C TYR A 255 10.07 -12.94 2.60
N TYR A 256 8.93 -12.77 1.93
CA TYR A 256 8.08 -11.58 1.95
C TYR A 256 6.69 -11.96 2.43
N VAL A 257 5.97 -10.98 2.97
CA VAL A 257 4.55 -11.11 3.33
C VAL A 257 3.77 -10.29 2.29
N LEU A 258 2.79 -10.92 1.63
CA LEU A 258 2.08 -10.47 0.42
C LEU A 258 0.57 -10.26 0.74
#